data_AF-A0A349ZUK8-F1
#
_entry.id   AF-A0A349ZUK8-F1
#
_cell.length_a   1.000
_cell.length_b   1.000
_cell.length_c   1.000
_cell.angle_alpha   90.00
_cell.angle_beta   90.00
_cell.angle_gamma   90.00
#
_symmetry.space_group_name_H-M   'P 1'
#
loop_
_entity.id
_entity.type
_entity.pdbx_description
1 polymer ?
#
loop_
_entity_poly.entity_id
_entity_poly.type
_entity_poly.pdbx_seq_one_letter_code
_entity_poly.pdbx_strand_id
1 'polypeptide(L)'
;MEHKDSFKNRLKALLPAFLLMSAAFIYILIVKRLGFGIPCLFHRVTGFKCPGCGITTLCTSLLRFDIQGAYNANPFVFVTLPFIAAELIFAQIRLLNGKKNPKSNEVLLTIYVVLLIIWGIVRNIPHTFPT
;
A
#
# COMPACT_ATOMS: atom_id res chain seq x y z
N MET A 1 -24.03 43.97 20.61
CA MET A 1 -24.67 42.71 20.15
C MET A 1 -23.86 42.03 19.05
N GLU A 2 -22.99 42.75 18.34
CA GLU A 2 -22.12 42.28 17.23
C GLU A 2 -21.07 41.20 17.57
N HIS A 3 -20.57 41.15 18.82
CA HIS A 3 -19.48 40.24 19.20
C HIS A 3 -19.92 38.76 19.33
N LYS A 4 -21.22 38.48 19.51
CA LYS A 4 -21.75 37.11 19.73
C LYS A 4 -21.95 36.35 18.42
N ASP A 5 -22.13 37.06 17.31
CA ASP A 5 -22.42 36.49 15.99
C ASP A 5 -21.15 35.98 15.29
N SER A 6 -20.02 36.67 15.49
CA SER A 6 -18.70 36.22 15.01
C SER A 6 -18.27 34.89 15.65
N PHE A 7 -18.49 34.73 16.96
CA PHE A 7 -18.17 33.49 17.67
C PHE A 7 -19.03 32.30 17.21
N LYS A 8 -20.35 32.51 17.05
CA LYS A 8 -21.27 31.46 16.55
C LYS A 8 -20.94 31.03 15.12
N ASN A 9 -20.52 31.96 14.25
CA ASN A 9 -20.16 31.64 12.88
C ASN A 9 -18.83 30.88 12.78
N ARG A 10 -17.83 31.23 13.62
CA ARG A 10 -16.60 30.44 13.76
C ARG A 10 -16.86 29.05 14.31
N LEU A 11 -17.73 28.93 15.32
CA LEU A 11 -18.10 27.63 15.91
C LEU A 11 -18.82 26.73 14.89
N LYS A 12 -19.73 27.29 14.07
CA LYS A 12 -20.39 26.56 12.98
C LYS A 12 -19.43 26.12 11.87
N ALA A 13 -18.38 26.91 11.60
CA ALA A 13 -17.35 26.55 10.62
C ALA A 13 -16.35 25.50 11.15
N LEU A 14 -16.12 25.45 12.46
CA LEU A 14 -15.23 24.47 13.12
C LEU A 14 -15.94 23.13 13.39
N LEU A 15 -17.26 23.13 13.53
CA LEU A 15 -18.08 21.95 13.75
C LEU A 15 -17.89 20.84 12.69
N PRO A 16 -17.93 21.12 11.37
CA PRO A 16 -17.73 20.09 10.35
C PRO A 16 -16.29 19.54 10.35
N ALA A 17 -15.29 20.39 10.61
CA ALA A 17 -13.89 19.94 10.70
C ALA A 17 -13.69 19.01 11.90
N PHE A 18 -14.32 19.31 13.04
CA PHE A 18 -14.29 18.46 14.23
C PHE A 18 -15.05 17.14 14.03
N LEU A 19 -16.17 17.15 13.29
CA LEU A 19 -16.91 15.95 12.92
C LEU A 19 -16.11 15.05 11.96
N LEU A 20 -15.45 15.63 10.95
CA LEU A 20 -14.58 14.87 10.04
C LEU A 20 -13.38 14.25 10.79
N MET A 21 -12.76 15.01 11.68
CA MET A 21 -11.61 14.56 12.44
C MET A 21 -11.98 13.47 13.46
N SER A 22 -13.13 13.59 14.11
CA SER A 22 -13.65 12.54 15.00
C SER A 22 -14.10 11.29 14.24
N ALA A 23 -14.74 11.42 13.07
CA ALA A 23 -15.08 10.29 12.20
C ALA A 23 -13.81 9.56 11.71
N ALA A 24 -12.78 10.30 11.30
CA ALA A 24 -11.49 9.72 10.91
C ALA A 24 -10.81 8.98 12.08
N PHE A 25 -10.85 9.57 13.29
CA PHE A 25 -10.28 8.95 14.49
C PHE A 25 -11.03 7.67 14.90
N ILE A 26 -12.36 7.68 14.85
CA ILE A 26 -13.20 6.52 15.10
C ILE A 26 -12.94 5.42 14.06
N TYR A 27 -12.83 5.79 12.78
CA TYR A 27 -12.48 4.86 11.71
C TYR A 27 -11.12 4.19 11.95
N ILE A 28 -10.09 4.96 12.33
CA ILE A 28 -8.76 4.43 12.66
C ILE A 28 -8.81 3.49 13.87
N LEU A 29 -9.59 3.82 14.90
CA LEU A 29 -9.78 2.96 16.07
C LEU A 29 -10.50 1.65 15.73
N ILE A 30 -11.52 1.71 14.87
CA ILE A 30 -12.26 0.54 14.37
C ILE A 30 -11.32 -0.36 13.55
N VAL A 31 -10.54 0.21 12.62
CA VAL A 31 -9.54 -0.50 11.83
C VAL A 31 -8.47 -1.17 12.72
N LYS A 32 -7.98 -0.46 13.75
CA LYS A 32 -7.00 -1.01 14.71
C LYS A 32 -7.60 -2.10 15.61
N ARG A 33 -8.85 -1.96 16.06
CA ARG A 33 -9.52 -2.91 16.97
C ARG A 33 -9.99 -4.19 16.27
N LEU A 34 -10.48 -4.07 15.04
CA LEU A 34 -11.01 -5.21 14.29
C LEU A 34 -9.93 -5.93 13.45
N GLY A 35 -8.71 -5.39 13.37
CA GLY A 35 -7.60 -6.00 12.62
C GLY A 35 -7.78 -5.99 11.10
N PHE A 36 -8.83 -5.34 10.59
CA PHE A 36 -9.07 -5.18 9.15
C PHE A 36 -8.13 -4.10 8.61
N GLY A 37 -6.94 -4.50 8.15
CA GLY A 37 -6.25 -3.74 7.11
C GLY A 37 -7.20 -3.59 5.91
N ILE A 38 -7.16 -2.48 5.18
CA ILE A 38 -8.01 -2.23 4.01
C ILE A 38 -8.00 -3.49 3.13
N PRO A 39 -9.08 -4.29 3.10
CA PRO A 39 -9.07 -5.54 2.41
C PRO A 39 -8.93 -5.21 0.92
N CYS A 40 -8.03 -5.91 0.23
CA CYS A 40 -7.84 -5.70 -1.19
C CYS A 40 -9.18 -5.89 -1.91
N LEU A 41 -9.74 -4.81 -2.48
CA LEU A 41 -11.04 -4.84 -3.15
C LEU A 41 -11.07 -5.91 -4.25
N PHE A 42 -9.95 -6.09 -4.95
CA PHE A 42 -9.79 -7.15 -5.95
C PHE A 42 -10.00 -8.54 -5.36
N HIS A 43 -9.38 -8.83 -4.22
CA HIS A 43 -9.54 -10.13 -3.54
C HIS A 43 -10.96 -10.31 -3.01
N ARG A 44 -11.60 -9.24 -2.53
CA ARG A 44 -12.99 -9.31 -2.05
C ARG A 44 -13.98 -9.61 -3.17
N VAL A 45 -13.76 -9.06 -4.36
CA VAL A 45 -14.66 -9.22 -5.52
C VAL A 45 -14.38 -10.51 -6.27
N THR A 46 -13.12 -10.87 -6.46
CA THR A 46 -12.72 -12.01 -7.33
C THR A 46 -12.35 -13.27 -6.56
N GLY A 47 -12.07 -13.17 -5.26
CA GLY A 47 -11.48 -14.26 -4.48
C GLY A 47 -9.98 -14.48 -4.74
N PHE A 48 -9.39 -13.87 -5.77
CA PHE A 48 -7.99 -14.05 -6.14
C PHE A 48 -7.08 -12.98 -5.52
N LYS A 49 -5.83 -13.36 -5.22
CA LYS A 49 -4.79 -12.44 -4.73
C LYS A 49 -4.13 -11.75 -5.93
N CYS A 50 -4.19 -10.42 -6.02
CA CYS A 50 -3.47 -9.69 -7.05
C CYS A 50 -1.93 -9.75 -6.83
N PRO A 51 -1.10 -9.41 -7.83
CA PRO A 51 0.36 -9.39 -7.67
C PRO A 51 0.87 -8.50 -6.53
N GLY A 52 0.11 -7.45 -6.18
CA GLY A 52 0.44 -6.56 -5.05
C GLY A 52 -0.13 -7.00 -3.70
N CYS A 53 -0.95 -8.06 -3.62
CA CYS A 53 -1.53 -8.48 -2.35
C CYS A 53 -0.43 -8.88 -1.35
N GLY A 54 -0.51 -8.35 -0.14
CA GLY A 54 0.42 -8.64 0.95
C GLY A 54 1.56 -7.64 1.13
N ILE A 55 1.70 -6.61 0.28
CA ILE A 55 2.78 -5.61 0.42
C ILE A 55 2.71 -4.87 1.77
N THR A 56 1.52 -4.44 2.21
CA THR A 56 1.36 -3.78 3.51
C THR A 56 1.80 -4.68 4.65
N THR A 57 1.37 -5.95 4.63
CA THR A 57 1.75 -6.96 5.61
C THR A 57 3.27 -7.19 5.59
N LEU A 58 3.86 -7.33 4.41
CA LEU A 58 5.30 -7.46 4.21
C LEU A 58 6.05 -6.29 4.86
N CYS A 59 5.66 -5.05 4.56
CA CYS A 59 6.29 -3.87 5.16
C CYS A 59 6.14 -3.85 6.69
N THR A 60 4.95 -4.14 7.21
CA THR A 60 4.72 -4.17 8.67
C THR A 60 5.47 -5.30 9.38
N SER A 61 5.64 -6.45 8.73
CA SER A 61 6.42 -7.58 9.26
C SER A 61 7.92 -7.26 9.24
N LEU A 62 8.44 -6.65 8.17
CA LEU A 62 9.82 -6.16 8.14
C LEU A 62 10.11 -5.13 9.25
N LEU A 63 9.19 -4.20 9.51
CA LEU A 63 9.31 -3.22 10.60
C LEU A 63 9.33 -3.87 12.00
N ARG A 64 8.74 -5.07 12.13
CA ARG A 64 8.73 -5.86 13.36
C ARG A 64 9.86 -6.89 13.41
N PHE A 65 10.77 -6.88 12.44
CA PHE A 65 11.83 -7.89 12.25
C PHE A 65 11.29 -9.32 12.08
N ASP A 66 10.03 -9.47 11.64
CA ASP A 66 9.40 -10.74 11.33
C ASP A 66 9.65 -11.12 9.86
N ILE A 67 10.77 -11.79 9.62
CA ILE A 67 11.20 -12.21 8.27
C ILE A 67 10.24 -13.25 7.69
N GLN A 68 9.77 -14.19 8.51
CA GLN A 68 8.88 -15.26 8.05
C GLN A 68 7.51 -14.71 7.64
N GLY A 69 6.94 -13.80 8.43
CA GLY A 69 5.70 -13.12 8.08
C GLY A 69 5.84 -12.26 6.83
N ALA A 70 6.98 -11.59 6.65
CA ALA A 70 7.25 -10.81 5.44
C ALA A 70 7.34 -11.69 4.18
N TYR A 71 8.06 -12.81 4.26
CA TYR A 71 8.14 -13.78 3.16
C TYR A 71 6.77 -14.38 2.84
N ASN A 72 6.01 -14.83 3.85
CA ASN A 72 4.70 -15.45 3.64
C ASN A 72 3.67 -14.48 3.04
N ALA A 73 3.79 -13.18 3.31
CA ALA A 73 2.89 -12.18 2.77
C ALA A 73 3.02 -12.02 1.24
N ASN A 74 4.26 -11.91 0.74
CA ASN A 74 4.55 -11.82 -0.68
C ASN A 74 6.00 -12.29 -0.99
N PRO A 75 6.21 -13.60 -1.24
CA PRO A 75 7.54 -14.15 -1.52
C PRO A 75 8.29 -13.46 -2.65
N PHE A 76 7.60 -13.12 -3.74
CA PHE A 76 8.24 -12.48 -4.90
C PHE A 76 8.81 -11.11 -4.54
N VAL A 77 7.97 -10.23 -3.98
CA VAL A 77 8.39 -8.87 -3.58
C VAL A 77 9.43 -8.92 -2.46
N PHE A 78 9.34 -9.90 -1.56
CA PHE A 78 10.33 -10.09 -0.50
C PHE A 78 11.72 -10.42 -1.08
N VAL A 79 11.79 -11.34 -2.04
CA VAL A 79 13.07 -11.73 -2.68
C VAL A 79 13.62 -10.60 -3.55
N THR A 80 12.75 -9.87 -4.24
CA THR A 80 13.16 -8.75 -5.11
C THR A 80 13.32 -7.43 -4.37
N LEU A 81 13.15 -7.39 -3.04
CA LEU A 81 13.22 -6.19 -2.23
C LEU A 81 14.54 -5.41 -2.42
N PRO A 82 15.74 -6.04 -2.47
CA PRO A 82 16.99 -5.32 -2.71
C PRO A 82 17.02 -4.64 -4.08
N PHE A 83 16.46 -5.30 -5.10
CA PHE A 83 16.35 -4.75 -6.44
C PHE A 83 15.41 -3.52 -6.46
N ILE A 84 14.23 -3.63 -5.83
CA ILE A 84 13.28 -2.52 -5.71
C ILE A 84 13.93 -1.34 -4.98
N ALA A 85 14.61 -1.60 -3.86
CA ALA A 85 15.29 -0.56 -3.09
C ALA A 85 16.39 0.14 -3.90
N ALA A 86 17.23 -0.62 -4.60
CA ALA A 86 18.26 -0.07 -5.47
C ALA A 86 17.67 0.80 -6.58
N GLU A 87 16.61 0.33 -7.24
CA GLU A 87 15.97 1.08 -8.32
C GLU A 87 15.30 2.36 -7.83
N LEU A 88 14.69 2.36 -6.63
CA LEU A 88 14.17 3.58 -6.00
C LEU A 88 15.30 4.60 -5.71
N ILE A 89 16.44 4.14 -5.19
CA ILE A 89 17.60 4.99 -4.93
C ILE A 89 18.15 5.58 -6.24
N PHE A 90 18.36 4.75 -7.26
CA PHE A 90 18.87 5.22 -8.54
C PHE A 90 17.87 6.13 -9.27
N ALA A 91 16.58 5.84 -9.18
CA ALA A 91 15.53 6.72 -9.70
C ALA A 91 15.59 8.09 -9.02
N GLN A 92 15.73 8.13 -7.70
CA GLN A 92 15.89 9.39 -6.96
C GLN A 92 17.15 10.15 -7.38
N ILE A 93 18.29 9.47 -7.51
CA ILE A 93 19.55 10.08 -7.98
C ILE A 93 19.38 10.64 -9.41
N ARG A 94 18.69 9.92 -10.30
CA ARG A 94 18.42 10.39 -11.67
C ARG A 94 17.53 11.64 -11.67
N LEU A 95 16.47 11.64 -10.87
CA LEU A 95 15.57 12.79 -10.72
C LEU A 95 16.32 14.02 -10.20
N LEU A 96 17.14 13.88 -9.16
CA LEU A 96 17.95 14.98 -8.62
C LEU A 96 18.98 15.52 -9.61
N ASN A 97 19.50 14.67 -10.50
CA ASN A 97 20.46 15.06 -11.54
C ASN A 97 19.78 15.49 -12.86
N GLY A 98 18.44 15.54 -12.93
CA GLY A 98 17.69 15.86 -14.15
C GLY A 98 17.89 14.85 -15.29
N LYS A 99 18.34 13.63 -14.98
CA LYS A 99 18.60 12.57 -15.97
C LYS A 99 17.31 11.78 -16.23
N LYS A 100 17.04 11.49 -17.51
CA LYS A 100 15.97 10.57 -17.92
C LYS A 100 16.34 9.13 -17.60
N ASN A 101 15.32 8.28 -17.53
CA ASN A 101 15.52 6.85 -17.37
C ASN A 101 16.16 6.25 -18.64
N PRO A 102 17.21 5.43 -18.54
CA PRO A 102 17.78 4.79 -19.72
C PRO A 102 16.82 3.71 -20.24
N LYS A 103 16.80 3.49 -21.57
CA LYS A 103 15.94 2.46 -22.20
C LYS A 103 16.16 1.06 -21.62
N SER A 104 17.40 0.72 -21.23
CA SER A 104 17.71 -0.55 -20.57
C SER A 104 16.97 -0.72 -19.25
N ASN A 105 16.79 0.36 -18.48
CA ASN A 105 16.05 0.33 -17.23
C ASN A 105 14.54 0.21 -17.46
N GLU A 106 14.00 0.85 -18.50
CA GLU A 106 12.60 0.67 -18.89
C GLU A 106 12.30 -0.78 -19.31
N VAL A 107 13.20 -1.40 -20.09
CA VAL A 107 13.11 -2.83 -20.45
C VAL A 107 13.19 -3.70 -19.20
N LEU A 108 14.14 -3.43 -18.30
CA LEU A 108 14.30 -4.17 -17.05
C LEU A 108 13.05 -4.09 -16.16
N LEU A 109 12.49 -2.89 -15.98
CA LEU A 109 11.24 -2.67 -15.25
C LEU A 109 10.05 -3.36 -15.91
N THR A 110 10.01 -3.38 -17.25
CA THR A 110 8.96 -4.09 -18.00
C THR A 110 9.05 -5.59 -17.74
N ILE A 111 10.25 -6.18 -17.83
CA ILE A 111 10.49 -7.59 -17.51
C ILE A 111 10.07 -7.89 -16.06
N TYR A 112 10.44 -7.01 -15.13
CA TYR A 112 10.05 -7.14 -13.72
C TYR A 112 8.54 -7.18 -13.53
N VAL A 113 7.79 -6.27 -14.18
CA VAL A 113 6.32 -6.23 -14.12
C VAL A 113 5.72 -7.50 -14.71
N VAL A 114 6.25 -7.99 -15.83
CA VAL A 114 5.80 -9.26 -16.44
C VAL A 114 6.01 -10.43 -15.48
N LEU A 115 7.19 -10.54 -14.87
CA LEU A 115 7.48 -11.58 -13.88
C LEU A 115 6.57 -11.49 -12.64
N LEU A 116 6.29 -10.27 -12.18
CA LEU A 116 5.38 -10.02 -11.06
C LEU A 116 3.94 -10.45 -11.39
N ILE A 117 3.47 -10.21 -12.62
CA ILE A 117 2.16 -10.68 -13.10
C ILE A 117 2.14 -12.21 -13.17
N ILE A 118 3.17 -12.83 -13.75
CA ILE A 118 3.29 -14.30 -13.81
C ILE A 118 3.22 -14.89 -12.40
N TRP A 119 3.97 -14.34 -11.45
CA TRP A 119 3.91 -14.77 -10.05
C TRP A 119 2.52 -14.56 -9.44
N GLY A 120 1.87 -13.43 -9.76
CA GLY A 120 0.48 -13.16 -9.40
C GLY A 120 -0.49 -14.22 -9.91
N ILE A 121 -0.26 -14.81 -11.07
CA ILE A 121 -1.07 -15.93 -11.58
C ILE A 121 -0.71 -17.22 -10.82
N VAL A 122 0.59 -17.54 -10.71
CA VAL A 122 1.08 -18.78 -10.08
C VAL A 122 0.60 -18.91 -8.64
N ARG A 123 0.61 -17.83 -7.85
CA ARG A 123 0.16 -17.86 -6.44
C ARG A 123 -1.33 -18.16 -6.25
N ASN A 124 -2.12 -18.10 -7.32
CA ASN A 124 -3.57 -18.37 -7.30
C ASN A 124 -3.94 -19.75 -7.86
N ILE A 125 -3.00 -20.48 -8.46
CA ILE A 125 -3.24 -21.84 -8.98
C ILE A 125 -3.84 -22.77 -7.91
N PRO A 126 -3.36 -22.79 -6.64
CA PRO A 126 -3.93 -23.65 -5.61
C PRO A 126 -5.40 -23.35 -5.28
N HIS A 127 -5.86 -22.11 -5.48
CA HIS A 127 -7.26 -21.74 -5.28
C HIS A 127 -8.17 -22.19 -6.44
N THR A 128 -7.59 -22.47 -7.60
CA THR A 128 -8.34 -22.82 -8.81
C THR A 128 -8.67 -24.32 -8.86
N PHE A 129 -7.92 -25.14 -8.13
CA PHE A 129 -8.13 -26.58 -7.99
C PHE A 129 -8.18 -26.94 -6.50
N PRO A 130 -9.35 -26.86 -5.84
CA PRO A 130 -9.49 -27.36 -4.49
C PRO A 130 -9.31 -28.89 -4.51
N THR A 131 -8.23 -29.38 -3.88
CA THR A 131 -8.07 -30.80 -3.52
C THR A 131 -8.95 -31.16 -2.35
#